data_AF-A0A9P7KX06-F1
#
_entry.id   AF-A0A9P7KX06-F1
#
_cell.length_a   1.000
_cell.length_b   1.000
_cell.length_c   1.000
_cell.angle_alpha   90.00
_cell.angle_beta   90.00
_cell.angle_gamma   90.00
#
_symmetry.space_group_name_H-M   'P 1'
#
loop_
_entity.id
_entity.type
_entity.pdbx_description
1 polymer ?
#
loop_
_entity_poly.entity_id
_entity_poly.type
_entity_poly.pdbx_seq_one_letter_code
_entity_poly.pdbx_strand_id
1 'polypeptide(L)'
;MFTLRTTLLSLAALTSSVFAEHLRIVWSKGDFSTISGPNGGNQNGHWSNFAIIDKNGDAIFTEAYPGGYAACQIDDGREFAIEGICWSAPRKFLCVSNIAGNPQSCEVKDNDGNSLGKAEGNTNWDFIGIAISSSSGCVVEIDTEDSCPAMGEDGNDLHVI
;
A
#
# COMPACT_ATOMS: atom_id res chain seq x y z
N MET A 1 -15.39 -21.21 -64.88
CA MET A 1 -15.22 -21.96 -63.61
C MET A 1 -14.98 -20.96 -62.49
N PHE A 2 -15.99 -20.73 -61.65
CA PHE A 2 -15.84 -19.99 -60.40
C PHE A 2 -15.03 -20.84 -59.42
N THR A 3 -14.09 -20.25 -58.68
CA THR A 3 -13.94 -20.50 -57.24
C THR A 3 -13.14 -19.34 -56.65
N LEU A 4 -13.88 -18.32 -56.25
CA LEU A 4 -13.55 -17.39 -55.18
C LEU A 4 -13.55 -18.23 -53.88
N ARG A 5 -12.39 -18.48 -53.26
CA ARG A 5 -12.31 -19.08 -51.92
C ARG A 5 -11.25 -18.35 -51.09
N THR A 6 -11.71 -17.39 -50.28
CA THR A 6 -11.70 -17.47 -48.80
C THR A 6 -10.38 -16.94 -48.23
N THR A 7 -10.15 -15.62 -48.14
CA THR A 7 -10.42 -14.78 -46.95
C THR A 7 -10.32 -15.51 -45.61
N LEU A 8 -9.30 -15.18 -44.82
CA LEU A 8 -9.34 -14.83 -43.38
C LEU A 8 -7.91 -14.92 -42.82
N LEU A 9 -7.18 -13.80 -42.88
CA LEU A 9 -5.98 -13.61 -42.07
C LEU A 9 -6.48 -13.36 -40.64
N SER A 10 -6.33 -14.37 -39.78
CA SER A 10 -6.73 -14.35 -38.38
C SER A 10 -5.92 -13.29 -37.63
N LEU A 11 -6.48 -12.08 -37.51
CA LEU A 11 -6.00 -11.09 -36.56
C LEU A 11 -6.35 -11.65 -35.18
N ALA A 12 -5.41 -12.35 -34.56
CA ALA A 12 -5.49 -12.69 -33.15
C ALA A 12 -5.45 -11.37 -32.39
N ALA A 13 -6.63 -10.83 -32.10
CA ALA A 13 -6.79 -9.78 -31.12
C ALA A 13 -6.24 -10.35 -29.82
N LEU A 14 -5.04 -9.92 -29.43
CA LEU A 14 -4.60 -10.00 -28.05
C LEU A 14 -5.55 -9.10 -27.27
N THR A 15 -6.70 -9.64 -26.88
CA THR A 15 -7.49 -9.06 -25.81
C THR A 15 -6.65 -9.25 -24.56
N SER A 16 -5.79 -8.27 -24.26
CA SER A 16 -5.28 -8.11 -22.91
C SER A 16 -6.52 -7.95 -22.03
N SER A 17 -6.88 -9.04 -21.37
CA SER A 17 -7.87 -9.04 -20.31
C SER A 17 -7.36 -8.04 -19.28
N VAL A 18 -7.95 -6.85 -19.32
CA VAL A 18 -7.83 -5.82 -18.29
C VAL A 18 -8.45 -6.43 -17.05
N PHE A 19 -7.64 -7.16 -16.27
CA PHE A 19 -8.07 -7.64 -14.97
C PHE A 19 -7.94 -6.46 -14.03
N ALA A 20 -9.08 -5.96 -13.55
CA ALA A 20 -9.08 -5.08 -12.40
C ALA A 20 -8.41 -5.83 -11.25
N GLU A 21 -7.26 -5.35 -10.78
CA GLU A 21 -6.51 -5.98 -9.72
C GLU A 21 -6.93 -5.41 -8.39
N HIS A 22 -7.14 -6.29 -7.41
CA HIS A 22 -7.55 -5.87 -6.08
C HIS A 22 -6.31 -5.62 -5.22
N LEU A 23 -6.12 -4.37 -4.81
CA LEU A 23 -4.98 -3.93 -4.03
C LEU A 23 -5.37 -3.58 -2.61
N ARG A 24 -4.47 -3.90 -1.68
CA ARG A 24 -4.50 -3.46 -0.29
C ARG A 24 -3.43 -2.43 -0.05
N ILE A 25 -3.85 -1.23 0.33
CA ILE A 25 -2.98 -0.13 0.68
C ILE A 25 -2.88 -0.07 2.18
N VAL A 26 -1.68 -0.31 2.70
CA VAL A 26 -1.44 -0.56 4.13
C VAL A 26 -0.53 0.54 4.68
N TRP A 27 -1.05 1.27 5.65
CA TRP A 27 -0.25 2.08 6.56
C TRP A 27 -0.10 1.32 7.86
N SER A 28 1.10 1.23 8.39
CA SER A 28 1.36 0.52 9.63
C SER A 28 2.40 1.22 10.47
N LYS A 29 2.22 1.11 11.78
CA LYS A 29 3.17 1.55 12.78
C LYS A 29 3.21 0.49 13.87
N GLY A 30 4.40 0.21 14.38
CA GLY A 30 4.51 -0.53 15.62
C GLY A 30 5.56 0.01 16.55
N ASP A 31 5.40 -0.33 17.81
CA ASP A 31 6.34 -0.04 18.88
C ASP A 31 6.56 -1.32 19.67
N PHE A 32 7.77 -1.55 20.14
CA PHE A 32 8.08 -2.64 21.04
C PHE A 32 8.88 -2.13 22.23
N SER A 33 8.68 -2.79 23.37
CA SER A 33 9.48 -2.59 24.56
C SER A 33 9.71 -3.91 25.28
N THR A 34 10.95 -4.17 25.68
CA THR A 34 11.29 -5.33 26.52
C THR A 34 11.16 -4.95 27.99
N ILE A 35 10.64 -5.84 28.81
CA ILE A 35 10.63 -5.72 30.26
C ILE A 35 12.03 -6.06 30.78
N SER A 36 12.70 -5.05 31.32
CA SER A 36 14.00 -5.10 31.96
C SER A 36 13.99 -6.01 33.21
N GLY A 37 14.92 -6.96 33.25
CA GLY A 37 15.22 -7.76 34.44
C GLY A 37 16.12 -7.00 35.44
N PRO A 38 16.36 -7.54 36.65
CA PRO A 38 16.99 -6.82 37.77
C PRO A 38 18.35 -6.15 37.48
N ASN A 39 19.07 -6.59 36.43
CA ASN A 39 20.43 -6.16 36.09
C ASN A 39 20.59 -5.70 34.62
N GLY A 40 19.53 -5.46 33.85
CA GLY A 40 19.64 -5.13 32.42
C GLY A 40 18.67 -4.03 31.98
N GLY A 41 19.11 -3.08 31.15
CA GLY A 41 18.29 -1.97 30.66
C GLY A 41 17.17 -2.40 29.69
N ASN A 42 16.10 -1.60 29.61
CA ASN A 42 15.04 -1.79 28.63
C ASN A 42 15.58 -1.55 27.20
N GLN A 43 15.19 -2.40 26.25
CA GLN A 43 15.24 -2.08 24.83
C GLN A 43 13.87 -1.62 24.37
N ASN A 44 13.83 -0.57 23.57
CA ASN A 44 12.65 -0.07 22.91
C ASN A 44 12.95 0.25 21.44
N GLY A 45 11.93 0.17 20.60
CA GLY A 45 12.03 0.57 19.21
C GLY A 45 10.66 0.86 18.61
N HIS A 46 10.67 1.60 17.52
CA HIS A 46 9.49 2.00 16.77
C HIS A 46 9.74 1.81 15.28
N TRP A 47 8.70 1.49 14.53
CA TRP A 47 8.77 1.37 13.08
C TRP A 47 7.51 1.94 12.44
N SER A 48 7.65 2.45 11.23
CA SER A 48 6.55 2.91 10.39
C SER A 48 6.76 2.34 8.99
N ASN A 49 5.68 1.91 8.36
CA ASN A 49 5.75 1.33 7.03
C ASN A 49 4.51 1.69 6.21
N PHE A 50 4.73 1.91 4.92
CA PHE A 50 3.69 1.97 3.91
C PHE A 50 3.92 0.87 2.89
N ALA A 51 2.84 0.20 2.49
CA ALA A 51 2.89 -0.84 1.48
C ALA A 51 1.66 -0.85 0.58
N ILE A 52 1.87 -1.23 -0.67
CA ILE A 52 0.83 -1.62 -1.63
C ILE A 52 1.01 -3.11 -1.85
N ILE A 53 -0.04 -3.88 -1.60
CA ILE A 53 0.00 -5.34 -1.62
C ILE A 53 -1.09 -5.83 -2.56
N ASP A 54 -0.79 -6.84 -3.37
CA ASP A 54 -1.77 -7.48 -4.23
C ASP A 54 -2.72 -8.38 -3.43
N LYS A 55 -3.67 -8.99 -4.14
CA LYS A 55 -4.61 -9.97 -3.56
C LYS A 55 -3.93 -11.25 -3.04
N ASN A 56 -2.75 -11.60 -3.56
CA ASN A 56 -2.00 -12.80 -3.18
C ASN A 56 -1.15 -12.57 -1.92
N GLY A 57 -0.97 -11.31 -1.50
CA GLY A 57 -0.12 -10.92 -0.38
C GLY A 57 1.28 -10.48 -0.79
N ASP A 58 1.55 -10.39 -2.09
CA ASP A 58 2.83 -9.96 -2.65
C ASP A 58 2.91 -8.44 -2.64
N ALA A 59 4.07 -7.92 -2.22
CA ALA A 59 4.30 -6.49 -2.19
C ALA A 59 4.53 -5.96 -3.62
N ILE A 60 3.76 -4.93 -4.00
CA ILE A 60 3.91 -4.15 -5.23
C ILE A 60 4.73 -2.88 -4.96
N PHE A 61 4.63 -2.31 -3.76
CA PHE A 61 5.44 -1.20 -3.31
C PHE A 61 5.62 -1.27 -1.79
N THR A 62 6.81 -0.95 -1.29
CA THR A 62 7.04 -0.76 0.15
C THR A 62 8.01 0.39 0.38
N GLU A 63 7.66 1.29 1.29
CA GLU A 63 8.58 2.33 1.73
C GLU A 63 8.25 2.74 3.18
N ALA A 64 9.26 2.72 4.05
CA ALA A 64 9.08 3.12 5.44
C ALA A 64 8.80 4.61 5.59
N TYR A 65 9.42 5.42 4.73
CA TYR A 65 9.39 6.87 4.76
C TYR A 65 9.15 7.43 3.35
N PRO A 66 7.96 7.27 2.76
CA PRO A 66 7.69 7.70 1.39
C PRO A 66 7.97 9.19 1.22
N GLY A 67 8.96 9.55 0.41
CA GLY A 67 9.41 10.95 0.25
C GLY A 67 10.17 11.52 1.46
N GLY A 68 10.78 10.66 2.28
CA GLY A 68 11.66 11.04 3.40
C GLY A 68 10.95 11.30 4.74
N TYR A 69 9.64 11.08 4.84
CA TYR A 69 8.86 11.32 6.06
C TYR A 69 7.95 10.13 6.39
N ALA A 70 7.54 10.02 7.65
CA ALA A 70 6.57 9.00 8.07
C ALA A 70 5.27 9.12 7.26
N ALA A 71 4.69 7.98 6.86
CA ALA A 71 3.53 7.96 5.98
C ALA A 71 2.23 8.52 6.60
N CYS A 72 2.16 8.60 7.94
CA CYS A 72 1.05 9.20 8.68
C CYS A 72 1.56 10.35 9.56
N GLN A 73 0.77 11.42 9.69
CA GLN A 73 1.05 12.53 10.60
C GLN A 73 -0.20 12.94 11.39
N ILE A 74 0.01 13.70 12.47
CA ILE A 74 -1.10 14.27 13.26
C ILE A 74 -1.84 15.36 12.47
N ASP A 75 -2.91 15.90 13.07
CA ASP A 75 -3.73 16.98 12.52
C ASP A 75 -4.40 16.57 11.19
N ASP A 76 -4.12 17.27 10.09
CA ASP A 76 -4.70 17.01 8.77
C ASP A 76 -4.08 15.76 8.09
N GLY A 77 -3.12 15.11 8.74
CA GLY A 77 -2.45 13.94 8.22
C GLY A 77 -1.33 14.28 7.24
N ARG A 78 -0.85 13.24 6.56
CA ARG A 78 0.11 13.36 5.48
C ARG A 78 -0.44 12.77 4.21
N GLU A 79 -0.44 13.58 3.16
CA GLU A 79 -0.72 13.14 1.80
C GLU A 79 0.60 13.08 0.99
N PHE A 80 0.78 12.02 0.22
CA PHE A 80 1.84 11.90 -0.78
C PHE A 80 1.28 11.22 -2.02
N ALA A 81 1.94 11.40 -3.15
CA ALA A 81 1.53 10.78 -4.41
C ALA A 81 2.54 9.72 -4.84
N ILE A 82 2.04 8.64 -5.44
CA ILE A 82 2.87 7.65 -6.12
C ILE A 82 2.43 7.63 -7.57
N GLU A 83 3.40 7.66 -8.48
CA GLU A 83 3.19 7.42 -9.91
C GLU A 83 3.90 6.14 -10.37
N GLY A 84 3.51 5.66 -11.54
CA GLY A 84 4.14 4.50 -12.19
C GLY A 84 3.11 3.65 -12.92
N ILE A 85 3.54 2.45 -13.32
CA ILE A 85 2.85 1.63 -14.33
C ILE A 85 1.48 1.08 -13.92
N CYS A 86 1.17 1.09 -12.63
CA CYS A 86 -0.10 0.62 -12.09
C CYS A 86 -1.31 1.50 -12.45
N TRP A 87 -1.07 2.74 -12.89
CA TRP A 87 -2.12 3.69 -13.18
C TRP A 87 -1.68 4.72 -14.21
N SER A 88 -2.63 5.20 -15.00
CA SER A 88 -2.37 6.24 -16.02
C SER A 88 -2.06 7.62 -15.44
N ALA A 89 -2.41 7.87 -14.18
CA ALA A 89 -2.17 9.12 -13.47
C ALA A 89 -1.92 8.87 -11.97
N PRO A 90 -1.12 9.72 -11.28
CA PRO A 90 -0.72 9.49 -9.89
C PRO A 90 -1.90 9.23 -8.94
N ARG A 91 -1.68 8.36 -7.96
CA ARG A 91 -2.63 8.15 -6.86
C ARG A 91 -2.12 8.86 -5.61
N LYS A 92 -3.05 9.40 -4.83
CA LYS A 92 -2.73 10.12 -3.59
C LYS A 92 -3.09 9.26 -2.38
N PHE A 93 -2.20 9.27 -1.42
CA PHE A 93 -2.20 8.41 -0.25
C PHE A 93 -2.19 9.30 0.98
N LEU A 94 -3.33 9.40 1.65
CA LEU A 94 -3.50 10.19 2.85
C LEU A 94 -3.57 9.28 4.06
N CYS A 95 -2.79 9.59 5.10
CA CYS A 95 -2.96 8.99 6.41
C CYS A 95 -2.87 10.02 7.53
N VAL A 96 -3.88 9.98 8.39
CA VAL A 96 -3.93 10.74 9.64
C VAL A 96 -3.56 9.78 10.77
N SER A 97 -2.66 10.19 11.63
CA SER A 97 -2.32 9.49 12.87
C SER A 97 -2.89 10.20 14.09
N ASN A 98 -3.16 9.45 15.16
CA ASN A 98 -3.44 10.04 16.47
C ASN A 98 -2.17 10.61 17.13
N ILE A 99 -2.31 11.20 18.32
CA ILE A 99 -1.17 11.77 19.07
C ILE A 99 -0.10 10.73 19.48
N ALA A 100 -0.45 9.44 19.51
CA ALA A 100 0.51 8.36 19.71
C ALA A 100 1.23 7.97 18.41
N GLY A 101 0.93 8.62 17.29
CA GLY A 101 1.47 8.35 15.96
C GLY A 101 0.87 7.12 15.28
N ASN A 102 -0.14 6.47 15.86
CA ASN A 102 -0.80 5.31 15.26
C ASN A 102 -1.74 5.78 14.15
N PRO A 103 -1.82 5.09 12.99
CA PRO A 103 -2.82 5.39 11.97
C PRO A 103 -4.21 5.44 12.60
N GLN A 104 -4.92 6.53 12.37
CA GLN A 104 -6.27 6.79 12.85
C GLN A 104 -7.27 6.71 11.69
N SER A 105 -6.93 7.30 10.54
CA SER A 105 -7.70 7.15 9.32
C SER A 105 -6.77 7.18 8.11
N CYS A 106 -7.20 6.53 7.04
CA CYS A 106 -6.46 6.52 5.78
C CYS A 106 -7.42 6.59 4.60
N GLU A 107 -6.95 7.21 3.53
CA GLU A 107 -7.70 7.44 2.31
C GLU A 107 -6.77 7.30 1.11
N VAL A 108 -7.29 6.65 0.07
CA VAL A 108 -6.67 6.63 -1.24
C VAL A 108 -7.53 7.48 -2.16
N LYS A 109 -6.91 8.39 -2.90
CA LYS A 109 -7.58 9.26 -3.86
C LYS A 109 -6.98 9.10 -5.25
N ASP A 110 -7.76 9.43 -6.26
CA ASP A 110 -7.23 9.65 -7.59
C ASP A 110 -6.41 10.96 -7.67
N ASN A 111 -5.85 11.21 -8.85
CA ASN A 111 -5.06 12.41 -9.11
C ASN A 111 -5.86 13.71 -8.88
N ASP A 112 -7.16 13.68 -9.17
CA ASP A 112 -8.06 14.83 -9.05
C ASP A 112 -8.53 15.07 -7.61
N GLY A 113 -8.23 14.13 -6.70
CA GLY A 113 -8.56 14.20 -5.28
C GLY A 113 -9.89 13.53 -4.93
N ASN A 114 -10.51 12.78 -5.84
CA ASN A 114 -11.68 11.99 -5.51
C ASN A 114 -11.28 10.74 -4.72
N SER A 115 -12.03 10.47 -3.65
CA SER A 115 -11.82 9.27 -2.83
C SER A 115 -12.08 8.00 -3.63
N LEU A 116 -11.10 7.11 -3.67
CA LEU A 116 -11.21 5.74 -4.16
C LEU A 116 -11.53 4.75 -3.03
N GLY A 117 -11.10 5.06 -1.81
CA GLY A 117 -11.41 4.25 -0.63
C GLY A 117 -10.94 4.91 0.66
N LYS A 118 -11.61 4.56 1.77
CA LYS A 118 -11.32 5.07 3.12
C LYS A 118 -11.39 3.93 4.12
N ALA A 119 -10.57 4.03 5.16
CA ALA A 119 -10.65 3.15 6.30
C ALA A 119 -10.27 3.88 7.59
N GLU A 120 -10.71 3.29 8.69
CA GLU A 120 -10.31 3.68 10.04
C GLU A 120 -9.15 2.78 10.48
N GLY A 121 -8.24 3.37 11.25
CA GLY A 121 -7.12 2.66 11.83
C GLY A 121 -7.56 1.73 12.96
N ASN A 122 -6.86 0.61 13.08
CA ASN A 122 -7.01 -0.32 14.18
C ASN A 122 -5.68 -0.41 14.94
N THR A 123 -5.75 -0.54 16.27
CA THR A 123 -4.57 -0.75 17.13
C THR A 123 -4.78 -2.03 17.94
N ASN A 124 -3.87 -2.98 17.78
CA ASN A 124 -3.81 -4.19 18.59
C ASN A 124 -2.57 -4.14 19.50
N TRP A 125 -2.74 -4.63 20.73
CA TRP A 125 -1.69 -4.77 21.72
C TRP A 125 -1.52 -6.24 22.07
N ASP A 126 -0.31 -6.75 21.87
CA ASP A 126 0.03 -8.13 22.23
C ASP A 126 1.05 -8.12 23.38
N PHE A 127 0.79 -8.98 24.39
CA PHE A 127 1.69 -9.20 25.52
C PHE A 127 2.33 -10.59 25.41
N ILE A 128 3.66 -10.64 25.25
CA ILE A 128 4.40 -11.90 25.20
C ILE A 128 5.43 -11.91 26.33
N GLY A 129 4.96 -12.26 27.54
CA GLY A 129 5.74 -12.67 28.73
C GLY A 129 6.76 -11.66 29.30
N ILE A 130 7.69 -11.21 28.46
CA ILE A 130 8.76 -10.26 28.74
C ILE A 130 8.75 -9.07 27.76
N ALA A 131 7.81 -9.00 26.82
CA ALA A 131 7.73 -7.92 25.84
C ALA A 131 6.28 -7.48 25.62
N ILE A 132 6.13 -6.19 25.32
CA ILE A 132 4.88 -5.58 24.88
C ILE A 132 5.13 -5.06 23.47
N SER A 133 4.27 -5.45 22.52
CA SER A 133 4.25 -4.89 21.18
C SER A 133 2.89 -4.29 20.88
N SER A 134 2.89 -3.06 20.40
CA SER A 134 1.74 -2.49 19.71
C SER A 134 1.98 -2.55 18.22
N SER A 135 0.97 -2.99 17.49
CA SER A 135 0.88 -2.77 16.04
C SER A 135 -0.42 -2.05 15.76
N SER A 136 -0.32 -0.94 15.05
CA SER A 136 -1.46 -0.23 14.51
C SER A 136 -1.37 -0.22 13.00
N GLY A 137 -2.51 -0.27 12.35
CA GLY A 137 -2.58 -0.28 10.90
C GLY A 137 -3.87 0.31 10.39
N CYS A 138 -3.82 0.83 9.18
CA CYS A 138 -4.98 1.27 8.42
C CYS A 138 -4.87 0.68 7.02
N VAL A 139 -5.93 0.05 6.55
CA VAL A 139 -5.94 -0.70 5.29
C VAL A 139 -7.09 -0.22 4.42
N VAL A 140 -6.77 0.31 3.25
CA VAL A 140 -7.76 0.63 2.22
C VAL A 140 -7.66 -0.40 1.12
N GLU A 141 -8.79 -0.99 0.74
CA GLU A 141 -8.88 -1.88 -0.41
C GLU A 141 -9.42 -1.10 -1.62
N ILE A 142 -8.75 -1.20 -2.76
CA ILE A 142 -9.16 -0.58 -4.02
C ILE A 142 -9.02 -1.58 -5.17
N ASP A 143 -9.84 -1.40 -6.21
CA ASP A 143 -9.65 -2.08 -7.48
C ASP A 143 -8.89 -1.15 -8.44
N THR A 144 -7.89 -1.68 -9.14
CA THR A 144 -7.17 -0.96 -10.20
C THR A 144 -7.82 -1.17 -11.55
N GLU A 145 -7.45 -0.31 -12.49
CA GLU A 145 -7.83 -0.47 -13.89
C GLU A 145 -6.86 -1.43 -14.60
N ASP A 146 -5.59 -1.50 -14.20
CA ASP A 146 -4.56 -2.31 -14.83
C ASP A 146 -3.87 -3.25 -13.83
N SER A 147 -3.14 -4.25 -14.35
CA SER A 147 -2.33 -5.16 -13.53
C SER A 147 -1.06 -4.48 -13.01
N CYS A 148 -0.80 -4.62 -11.72
CA CYS A 148 0.38 -4.16 -11.02
C CYS A 148 1.36 -5.33 -10.82
N PRO A 149 2.52 -5.35 -11.48
CA PRO A 149 3.50 -6.41 -11.24
C PRO A 149 4.04 -6.34 -9.81
N ALA A 150 4.54 -7.46 -9.31
CA ALA A 150 5.13 -7.53 -7.97
C ALA A 150 6.51 -6.84 -7.93
N MET A 151 6.94 -6.38 -6.76
CA MET A 151 8.27 -5.74 -6.60
C MET A 151 9.38 -6.69 -7.05
N GLY A 152 10.31 -6.19 -7.86
CA GLY A 152 11.47 -6.96 -8.33
C GLY A 152 11.24 -7.78 -9.60
N GLU A 153 10.03 -7.78 -10.15
CA GLU A 153 9.80 -8.14 -11.55
C GLU A 153 10.18 -6.94 -12.45
N ASP A 154 10.84 -7.19 -13.59
CA ASP A 154 11.29 -6.14 -14.52
C ASP A 154 10.13 -5.18 -14.87
N GLY A 155 10.20 -3.92 -14.43
CA GLY A 155 9.23 -2.88 -14.78
C GLY A 155 8.47 -2.22 -13.63
N ASN A 156 8.74 -2.57 -12.37
CA ASN A 156 8.05 -1.94 -11.25
C ASN A 156 8.61 -0.54 -10.91
N ASP A 157 8.20 0.46 -11.67
CA ASP A 157 8.64 1.87 -11.53
C ASP A 157 7.66 2.71 -10.69
N LEU A 158 7.17 2.11 -9.59
CA LEU A 158 6.40 2.88 -8.61
C LEU A 158 7.35 3.72 -7.76
N HIS A 159 7.13 5.04 -7.75
CA HIS A 159 7.92 5.95 -6.96
C HIS A 159 7.11 7.14 -6.43
N VAL A 160 7.57 7.68 -5.31
CA VAL A 160 6.97 8.84 -4.66
C VAL A 160 7.42 10.11 -5.39
N ILE A 161 6.48 11.04 -5.60
CA ILE A 161 6.71 12.36 -6.23
C ILE A 161 6.41 13.53 -5.30
#